data_AF-A0A1H1HLM7-F1
#
_entry.id   AF-A0A1H1HLM7-F1
#
_cell.length_a   1.000
_cell.length_b   1.000
_cell.length_c   1.000
_cell.angle_alpha   90.00
_cell.angle_beta   90.00
_cell.angle_gamma   90.00
#
_symmetry.space_group_name_H-M   'P 1'
#
loop_
_entity.id
_entity.type
_entity.pdbx_description
1 polymer ?
#
loop_
_entity_poly.entity_id
_entity_poly.type
_entity_poly.pdbx_seq_one_letter_code
_entity_poly.pdbx_strand_id
1 'polypeptide(L)'
;MPKPATKSVGRRVGKATQATFAGAALKGGPATTVSKRVATTGESRVSKERFEAVMKAAERSGLLSEKSSRIGGRVSPALVEQAKRQTGIEGDTDLLAFALANVALEDNFGEAFKTSRGKVAADLKLGF
;
A
#
# COMPACT_ATOMS: atom_id res chain seq x y z
N MET A 1 53.63 21.27 15.42
CA MET A 1 53.04 20.43 14.34
C MET A 1 51.64 20.94 14.02
N PRO A 2 51.34 21.35 12.77
CA PRO A 2 50.01 21.83 12.38
C PRO A 2 49.19 20.84 11.51
N LYS A 3 47.86 21.05 11.52
CA LYS A 3 46.76 20.57 10.63
C LYS A 3 45.97 19.32 11.09
N PRO A 4 44.64 19.21 10.78
CA PRO A 4 43.98 19.74 9.58
C PRO A 4 42.66 20.52 9.74
N ALA A 5 42.46 21.42 8.76
CA ALA A 5 41.22 22.10 8.43
C ALA A 5 40.35 21.21 7.52
N THR A 6 39.05 21.20 7.77
CA THR A 6 38.03 20.64 6.87
C THR A 6 37.11 21.76 6.40
N LYS A 7 37.17 22.09 5.10
CA LYS A 7 36.16 22.93 4.43
C LYS A 7 35.88 22.44 3.02
N SER A 8 34.59 22.16 2.83
CA SER A 8 33.71 22.47 1.69
C SER A 8 34.00 21.93 0.28
N VAL A 9 33.04 21.11 -0.17
CA VAL A 9 32.16 21.29 -1.36
C VAL A 9 32.85 21.62 -2.68
N GLY A 10 32.83 20.64 -3.59
CA GLY A 10 33.07 20.81 -5.02
C GLY A 10 32.11 19.95 -5.83
N ARG A 11 30.94 20.50 -6.15
CA ARG A 11 29.96 19.97 -7.11
C ARG A 11 30.62 19.87 -8.49
N ARG A 12 30.68 18.68 -9.11
CA ARG A 12 30.96 18.54 -10.54
C ARG A 12 29.84 17.76 -11.23
N VAL A 13 29.16 18.49 -12.10
CA VAL A 13 28.10 18.06 -13.00
C VAL A 13 28.76 17.27 -14.14
N GLY A 14 28.46 15.98 -14.19
CA GLY A 14 28.85 15.09 -15.29
C GLY A 14 27.89 15.24 -16.47
N LYS A 15 28.42 15.87 -17.51
CA LYS A 15 27.91 16.12 -18.87
C LYS A 15 27.01 15.01 -19.43
N ALA A 16 25.76 15.35 -19.76
CA ALA A 16 24.86 14.52 -20.54
C ALA A 16 25.34 14.49 -22.01
N THR A 17 25.69 13.29 -22.49
CA THR A 17 25.95 13.03 -23.90
C THR A 17 24.61 12.83 -24.61
N GLN A 18 24.25 13.79 -25.46
CA GLN A 18 23.21 13.62 -26.46
C GLN A 18 23.80 12.78 -27.60
N ALA A 19 23.30 11.56 -27.79
CA ALA A 19 23.49 10.80 -29.00
C ALA A 19 22.17 10.78 -29.77
N THR A 20 22.17 11.53 -30.85
CA THR A 20 21.19 11.53 -31.93
C THR A 20 21.17 10.16 -32.61
N PHE A 21 20.04 9.47 -32.59
CA PHE A 21 19.77 8.38 -33.51
C PHE A 21 18.80 8.87 -34.58
N ALA A 22 19.35 9.04 -35.78
CA ALA A 22 18.62 9.30 -37.00
C ALA A 22 17.73 8.09 -37.36
N GLY A 23 16.56 8.39 -37.91
CA GLY A 23 15.46 7.45 -38.08
C GLY A 23 15.67 6.35 -39.12
N ALA A 24 14.88 5.30 -38.93
CA ALA A 24 14.46 4.38 -39.99
C ALA A 24 12.96 4.18 -39.82
N ALA A 25 12.19 4.75 -40.74
CA ALA A 25 10.75 4.62 -40.81
C ALA A 25 10.38 3.19 -41.21
N LEU A 26 9.60 2.50 -40.36
CA LEU A 26 8.88 1.29 -40.75
C LEU A 26 7.40 1.47 -40.42
N LYS A 27 6.64 1.34 -41.51
CA LYS A 27 5.22 1.50 -41.73
C LYS A 27 4.45 0.37 -41.00
N GLY A 28 3.43 0.69 -40.20
CA GLY A 28 2.39 -0.29 -39.85
C GLY A 28 1.70 -0.15 -38.48
N GLY A 29 0.41 0.20 -38.50
CA GLY A 29 -0.58 -0.19 -37.48
C GLY A 29 -0.97 0.88 -36.44
N PRO A 30 -2.28 1.07 -36.14
CA PRO A 30 -2.71 1.99 -35.09
C PRO A 30 -2.33 1.41 -33.72
N ALA A 31 -1.22 1.86 -33.16
CA ALA A 31 -0.86 1.58 -31.78
C ALA A 31 -1.86 2.32 -30.87
N THR A 32 -2.82 1.56 -30.35
CA THR A 32 -3.68 1.95 -29.23
C THR A 32 -2.82 2.59 -28.15
N THR A 33 -2.99 3.89 -27.96
CA THR A 33 -2.33 4.62 -26.88
C THR A 33 -2.91 4.08 -25.58
N VAL A 34 -2.19 3.18 -24.92
CA VAL A 34 -2.49 2.79 -23.54
C VAL A 34 -2.22 4.03 -22.69
N SER A 35 -3.27 4.83 -22.53
CA SER A 35 -3.30 5.95 -21.60
C SER A 35 -2.89 5.39 -20.24
N LYS A 36 -1.68 5.74 -19.78
CA LYS A 36 -1.26 5.49 -18.41
C LYS A 36 -2.28 6.18 -17.52
N ARG A 37 -3.24 5.40 -16.99
CA ARG A 37 -4.10 5.84 -15.90
C ARG A 37 -3.16 6.11 -14.73
N VAL A 38 -2.80 7.37 -14.56
CA VAL A 38 -2.26 7.87 -13.31
C VAL A 38 -3.38 7.68 -12.32
N ALA A 39 -3.24 6.68 -11.46
CA ALA A 39 -4.12 6.47 -10.32
C ALA A 39 -3.91 7.66 -9.38
N THR A 40 -4.66 8.74 -9.62
CA THR A 40 -4.71 9.88 -8.71
C THR A 40 -5.52 9.46 -7.50
N THR A 41 -4.80 9.05 -6.46
CA THR A 41 -5.11 9.24 -5.04
C THR A 41 -6.60 9.24 -4.69
N GLY A 42 -7.18 8.05 -4.60
CA GLY A 42 -8.37 7.78 -3.77
C GLY A 42 -8.01 7.33 -2.35
N GLU A 43 -6.73 7.47 -1.97
CA GLU A 43 -6.08 6.63 -0.95
C GLU A 43 -6.34 7.02 0.51
N SER A 44 -7.13 8.06 0.80
CA SER A 44 -7.36 8.50 2.19
C SER A 44 -8.79 8.32 2.70
N ARG A 45 -9.82 8.53 1.86
CA ARG A 45 -11.22 8.32 2.26
C ARG A 45 -11.53 6.86 2.55
N VAL A 46 -11.08 5.98 1.66
CA VAL A 46 -11.28 4.53 1.78
C VAL A 46 -10.65 3.99 3.07
N SER A 47 -9.52 4.56 3.50
CA SER A 47 -8.80 4.08 4.68
C SER A 47 -9.51 4.38 6.00
N LYS A 48 -10.08 5.59 6.14
CA LYS A 48 -10.82 5.97 7.35
C LYS A 48 -12.15 5.22 7.46
N GLU A 49 -12.90 5.13 6.35
CA GLU A 49 -14.15 4.37 6.30
C GLU A 49 -13.90 2.88 6.61
N ARG A 50 -12.82 2.31 6.07
CA ARG A 50 -12.41 0.93 6.38
C ARG A 50 -12.03 0.76 7.84
N PHE A 51 -11.27 1.68 8.42
CA PHE A 51 -10.94 1.66 9.84
C PHE A 51 -12.21 1.65 10.71
N GLU A 52 -13.13 2.58 10.47
CA GLU A 52 -14.39 2.66 11.21
C GLU A 52 -15.24 1.39 11.05
N ALA A 53 -15.32 0.84 9.84
CA ALA A 53 -16.06 -0.40 9.58
C ALA A 53 -15.49 -1.59 10.36
N VAL A 54 -14.17 -1.76 10.35
CA VAL A 54 -13.48 -2.85 11.07
C VAL A 54 -13.63 -2.68 12.59
N MET A 55 -13.40 -1.47 13.11
CA MET A 55 -13.52 -1.22 14.54
C MET A 55 -14.96 -1.45 15.04
N LYS A 56 -15.97 -1.02 14.27
CA LYS A 56 -17.38 -1.26 14.59
C LYS A 56 -17.74 -2.75 14.52
N ALA A 57 -17.17 -3.50 13.58
CA ALA A 57 -17.35 -4.95 13.52
C ALA A 57 -16.73 -5.65 14.73
N ALA A 58 -15.53 -5.22 15.14
CA ALA A 58 -14.84 -5.74 16.33
C ALA A 58 -15.57 -5.40 17.64
N GLU A 59 -16.19 -4.21 17.72
CA GLU A 59 -17.07 -3.85 18.85
C GLU A 59 -18.29 -4.78 18.91
N ARG A 60 -18.94 -5.02 17.76
CA ARG A 60 -20.12 -5.90 17.68
C ARG A 60 -19.81 -7.35 18.03
N SER A 61 -18.60 -7.82 17.73
CA SER A 61 -18.15 -9.16 18.11
C SER A 61 -17.63 -9.24 19.55
N GLY A 62 -17.63 -8.14 20.30
CA GLY A 62 -17.19 -8.09 21.69
C GLY A 62 -15.67 -8.10 21.87
N LEU A 63 -14.89 -7.95 20.80
CA LEU A 63 -13.42 -8.00 20.83
C LEU A 63 -12.79 -6.72 21.43
N LEU A 64 -13.57 -5.66 21.57
CA LEU A 64 -13.11 -4.36 22.07
C LEU A 64 -13.74 -3.98 23.43
N SER A 65 -14.35 -4.93 24.15
CA SER A 65 -15.03 -4.66 25.44
C SER A 65 -14.07 -4.25 26.55
N GLU A 66 -12.84 -4.76 26.56
CA GLU A 66 -11.81 -4.42 27.54
C GLU A 66 -10.47 -4.07 26.87
N LYS A 67 -9.78 -3.07 27.42
CA LYS A 67 -8.45 -2.61 26.97
C LYS A 67 -7.37 -2.84 28.03
N SER A 68 -7.45 -3.96 28.74
CA SER A 68 -6.63 -4.25 29.94
C SER A 68 -5.30 -4.96 29.64
N SER A 69 -5.19 -5.64 28.49
CA SER A 69 -3.98 -6.39 28.12
C SER A 69 -2.92 -5.52 27.45
N ARG A 70 -1.65 -5.72 27.81
CA ARG A 70 -0.50 -5.04 27.21
C ARG A 70 0.26 -5.99 26.30
N ILE A 71 0.44 -5.57 25.04
CA ILE A 71 1.27 -6.27 24.06
C ILE A 71 2.49 -5.38 23.75
N GLY A 72 3.70 -5.94 23.82
CA GLY A 72 4.94 -5.24 23.50
C GLY A 72 5.85 -6.08 22.61
N GLY A 73 6.59 -5.43 21.72
CA GLY A 73 7.51 -6.10 20.79
C GLY A 73 8.35 -5.11 19.99
N ARG A 74 9.44 -5.57 19.38
CA ARG A 74 10.21 -4.74 18.45
C ARG A 74 9.61 -4.85 17.05
N VAL A 75 9.36 -3.70 16.45
CA VAL A 75 8.85 -3.57 15.07
C VAL A 75 9.73 -2.61 14.30
N SER A 76 9.81 -2.80 12.98
CA SER A 76 10.54 -1.88 12.11
C SER A 76 9.84 -0.52 12.06
N PRO A 77 10.54 0.60 12.29
CA PRO A 77 9.95 1.93 12.18
C PRO A 77 9.38 2.21 10.79
N ALA A 78 10.05 1.73 9.74
CA ALA A 78 9.57 1.90 8.36
C ALA A 78 8.23 1.17 8.11
N LEU A 79 8.01 0.04 8.78
CA LEU A 79 6.74 -0.70 8.70
C LEU A 79 5.63 0.08 9.38
N VAL A 80 5.90 0.63 10.57
CA VAL A 80 4.91 1.44 11.32
C VAL A 80 4.51 2.66 10.51
N GLU A 81 5.48 3.41 9.98
CA GLU A 81 5.22 4.60 9.16
C GLU A 81 4.39 4.29 7.91
N GLN A 82 4.71 3.21 7.21
CA GLN A 82 3.95 2.80 6.03
C GLN A 82 2.52 2.39 6.40
N ALA A 83 2.34 1.67 7.50
CA ALA A 83 1.02 1.25 7.98
C ALA A 83 0.17 2.47 8.40
N LYS A 84 0.76 3.46 9.08
CA LYS A 84 0.09 4.74 9.39
C LYS A 84 -0.34 5.48 8.14
N ARG A 85 0.53 5.55 7.11
CA ARG A 85 0.19 6.18 5.83
C ARG A 85 -0.95 5.48 5.11
N GLN A 86 -0.99 4.16 5.10
CA GLN A 86 -2.04 3.39 4.44
C GLN A 86 -3.37 3.44 5.17
N THR A 87 -3.35 3.40 6.50
CA THR A 87 -4.55 3.36 7.33
C THR A 87 -5.08 4.74 7.70
N GLY A 88 -4.22 5.75 7.71
CA GLY A 88 -4.53 7.08 8.24
C GLY A 88 -4.56 7.14 9.77
N ILE A 89 -4.13 6.08 10.46
CA ILE A 89 -4.10 6.02 11.93
C ILE A 89 -2.82 6.67 12.44
N GLU A 90 -2.94 7.61 13.37
CA GLU A 90 -1.77 8.31 13.95
C GLU A 90 -1.18 7.56 15.16
N GLY A 91 -2.03 6.93 15.97
CA GLY A 91 -1.66 6.26 17.22
C GLY A 91 -1.21 4.82 17.02
N ASP A 92 -0.08 4.45 17.62
CA ASP A 92 0.46 3.08 17.54
C ASP A 92 -0.49 2.06 18.18
N THR A 93 -1.14 2.44 19.29
CA THR A 93 -2.13 1.58 19.98
C THR A 93 -3.34 1.30 19.09
N ASP A 94 -3.87 2.33 18.43
CA ASP A 94 -5.03 2.19 17.54
C ASP A 94 -4.65 1.41 16.27
N LEU A 95 -3.44 1.62 15.76
CA LEU A 95 -2.91 0.88 14.62
C LEU A 95 -2.79 -0.60 14.96
N LEU A 96 -2.29 -0.92 16.16
CA LEU A 96 -2.18 -2.30 16.64
C LEU A 96 -3.57 -2.92 16.86
N ALA A 97 -4.50 -2.19 17.48
CA ALA A 97 -5.87 -2.66 17.70
C ALA A 97 -6.57 -2.97 16.38
N PHE A 98 -6.46 -2.07 15.38
CA PHE A 98 -7.01 -2.29 14.04
C PHE A 98 -6.37 -3.48 13.34
N ALA A 99 -5.05 -3.65 13.44
CA ALA A 99 -4.36 -4.80 12.84
C ALA A 99 -4.86 -6.12 13.43
N LEU A 100 -4.98 -6.19 14.76
CA LEU A 100 -5.49 -7.37 15.46
C LEU A 100 -6.96 -7.62 15.16
N ALA A 101 -7.78 -6.57 15.10
CA ALA A 101 -9.19 -6.67 14.74
C ALA A 101 -9.37 -7.25 13.33
N ASN A 102 -8.58 -6.81 12.34
CA ASN A 102 -8.64 -7.39 10.99
C ASN A 102 -8.34 -8.89 11.01
N VAL A 103 -7.30 -9.32 11.72
CA VAL A 103 -6.93 -10.75 11.80
C VAL A 103 -8.01 -11.56 12.53
N ALA A 104 -8.59 -11.01 13.60
CA ALA A 104 -9.62 -11.70 14.38
C ALA A 104 -10.99 -11.77 13.68
N LEU A 105 -11.29 -10.80 12.80
CA LEU A 105 -12.53 -10.73 12.03
C LEU A 105 -12.44 -11.40 10.65
N GLU A 106 -11.27 -11.90 10.23
CA GLU A 106 -11.16 -12.57 8.94
C GLU A 106 -12.07 -13.82 8.90
N ASP A 107 -13.17 -13.76 8.13
CA ASP A 107 -14.15 -14.83 7.93
C ASP A 107 -13.64 -15.97 7.01
N ASN A 108 -12.41 -16.45 7.22
CA ASN A 108 -11.76 -17.44 6.35
C ASN A 108 -11.67 -17.02 4.87
N PHE A 109 -11.67 -15.71 4.59
CA PHE A 109 -11.62 -15.18 3.22
C PHE A 109 -10.46 -15.78 2.42
N GLY A 110 -9.28 -15.93 3.04
CA GLY A 110 -8.12 -16.55 2.39
C GLY A 110 -8.37 -17.98 1.90
N GLU A 111 -9.10 -18.80 2.67
CA GLU A 111 -9.43 -20.17 2.27
C GLU A 111 -10.56 -20.21 1.22
N ALA A 112 -11.59 -19.41 1.41
CA ALA A 112 -12.70 -19.28 0.47
C ALA A 112 -12.21 -18.76 -0.89
N PHE A 113 -11.30 -17.78 -0.90
CA PHE A 113 -10.70 -17.21 -2.11
C PHE A 113 -9.79 -18.23 -2.82
N LYS A 114 -8.99 -18.99 -2.07
CA LYS A 114 -8.19 -20.10 -2.65
C LYS A 114 -9.09 -21.16 -3.29
N THR A 115 -10.18 -21.52 -2.62
CA THR A 115 -11.12 -22.55 -3.08
C THR A 115 -11.90 -22.12 -4.32
N SER A 116 -12.24 -20.84 -4.40
CA SER A 116 -12.96 -20.23 -5.53
C SER A 116 -12.04 -19.77 -6.68
N ARG A 117 -10.71 -19.89 -6.55
CA ARG A 117 -9.75 -19.42 -7.56
C ARG A 117 -10.04 -20.05 -8.93
N GLY A 118 -10.45 -19.21 -9.88
CA GLY A 118 -10.74 -19.61 -11.26
C GLY A 118 -12.05 -20.39 -11.44
N LYS A 119 -12.91 -20.44 -10.42
CA LYS A 119 -14.23 -21.06 -10.51
C LYS A 119 -15.30 -19.97 -10.46
N VAL A 120 -16.06 -19.86 -11.54
CA VAL A 120 -17.35 -19.16 -11.58
C VAL A 120 -18.40 -20.22 -11.82
N ALA A 121 -19.57 -20.10 -11.19
CA ALA A 121 -20.64 -21.07 -11.36
C ALA A 121 -21.04 -21.15 -12.85
N ALA A 122 -21.16 -22.36 -13.39
CA ALA A 122 -21.35 -22.56 -14.83
C ALA A 122 -22.73 -22.08 -15.32
N ASP A 123 -23.69 -21.99 -14.41
CA ASP A 123 -25.05 -21.47 -14.62
C ASP A 123 -25.13 -19.94 -14.50
N LEU A 124 -24.02 -19.28 -14.16
CA LEU A 124 -23.97 -17.85 -13.96
C LEU A 124 -24.04 -17.14 -15.33
N LYS A 125 -25.24 -16.65 -15.67
CA LYS A 125 -25.47 -15.84 -16.87
C LYS A 125 -24.80 -14.49 -16.72
N LEU A 126 -23.60 -14.38 -17.28
CA LEU A 126 -22.94 -13.10 -17.48
C LEU A 126 -23.60 -12.43 -18.70
N GLY A 127 -24.27 -11.29 -18.48
CA GLY A 127 -25.14 -10.64 -19.46
C GLY A 127 -24.41 -9.99 -20.64
N PHE A 128 -23.78 -10.81 -21.48
CA PHE A 128 -23.14 -10.42 -22.73
C PHE A 128 -23.92 -10.95 -23.94
#